data_AF-A0A7W1PCF9-F1
#
_entry.id   AF-A0A7W1PCF9-F1
#
_cell.length_a   1.000
_cell.length_b   1.000
_cell.length_c   1.000
_cell.angle_alpha   90.00
_cell.angle_beta   90.00
_cell.angle_gamma   90.00
#
_symmetry.space_group_name_H-M   'P 1'
#
loop_
_entity.id
_entity.type
_entity.pdbx_description
1 polymer ?
#
loop_
_entity_poly.entity_id
_entity_poly.type
_entity_poly.pdbx_seq_one_letter_code
_entity_poly.pdbx_strand_id
1 'polypeptide(L)' 'VRVALERTPPELSADIVDRGIVLTGGGSLLKNLDKRLREETGLPLAMAEDPLSSVVLGAGKMLSDFNLLRKISID' A
#
# COMPACT_ATOMS: atom_id res chain seq x y z
N VAL A 1 7.96 6.88 5.94
CA VAL A 1 8.32 5.62 5.24
C VAL A 1 9.41 4.87 6.00
N ARG A 2 10.62 5.43 6.18
CA ARG A 2 11.73 4.76 6.91
C ARG A 2 11.33 4.17 8.27
N VAL A 3 10.64 4.95 9.11
CA VAL A 3 10.13 4.48 10.41
C VAL A 3 9.21 3.25 10.29
N ALA A 4 8.42 3.14 9.22
CA ALA A 4 7.57 1.97 9.00
C ALA A 4 8.39 0.75 8.61
N LEU A 5 9.40 0.92 7.75
CA LEU A 5 10.33 -0.16 7.37
C LEU A 5 11.13 -0.66 8.58
N GLU A 6 11.64 0.25 9.42
CA GLU A 6 12.39 -0.09 10.63
C GLU A 6 11.55 -0.84 11.68
N ARG A 7 10.23 -0.65 11.68
CA ARG A 7 9.29 -1.33 12.58
C ARG A 7 8.70 -2.59 11.98
N THR A 8 8.97 -2.88 10.71
CA THR A 8 8.45 -4.07 10.05
C THR A 8 9.24 -5.29 10.52
N PRO A 9 8.57 -6.38 10.96
CA PRO A 9 9.26 -7.60 11.33
C PRO A 9 10.19 -8.13 10.21
N PRO A 10 11.33 -8.76 10.56
CA PRO A 10 12.26 -9.30 9.57
C PRO A 10 11.59 -10.26 8.59
N GLU A 11 10.63 -11.06 9.06
CA GLU A 11 9.93 -12.08 8.26
C GLU A 11 9.10 -11.46 7.14
N LEU A 12 8.66 -10.21 7.29
CA LEU A 12 7.90 -9.45 6.28
C LEU A 12 8.79 -8.51 5.45
N SER A 13 10.02 -8.27 5.89
CA SER A 13 10.92 -7.31 5.24
C SER A 13 11.42 -7.85 3.88
N ALA A 14 11.67 -9.16 3.79
CA ALA A 14 12.04 -9.80 2.53
C ALA A 14 10.96 -9.61 1.46
N ASP A 15 9.69 -9.81 1.82
CA ASP A 15 8.56 -9.61 0.91
C ASP A 15 8.46 -8.16 0.41
N ILE A 16 8.79 -7.17 1.25
CA ILE A 16 8.80 -5.76 0.85
C ILE A 16 9.95 -5.44 -0.09
N VAL A 17 11.13 -6.06 0.09
CA VAL A 17 12.26 -5.91 -0.83
C VAL A 17 11.90 -6.43 -2.23
N ASP A 18 11.21 -7.57 -2.30
CA ASP A 18 10.83 -8.20 -3.56
C ASP A 18 9.64 -7.52 -4.24
N ARG A 19 8.58 -7.20 -3.48
CA ARG A 19 7.32 -6.68 -4.03
C ARG A 19 7.25 -5.15 -4.06
N GLY A 20 8.03 -4.49 -3.20
CA GLY A 20 8.07 -3.04 -3.09
C GLY A 20 6.88 -2.40 -2.39
N ILE A 21 6.68 -1.12 -2.69
CA ILE A 21 5.64 -0.26 -2.10
C ILE A 21 4.67 0.19 -3.20
N VAL A 22 3.37 0.06 -2.93
CA VAL A 22 2.30 0.59 -3.80
C VAL A 22 1.84 1.95 -3.28
N LEU A 23 1.87 2.97 -4.13
CA LEU A 23 1.38 4.30 -3.84
C LEU A 23 -0.09 4.45 -4.26
N THR A 24 -0.88 5.06 -3.38
CA THR A 24 -2.33 5.27 -3.56
C THR A 24 -2.77 6.60 -2.93
N GLY A 25 -4.02 7.01 -3.19
CA GLY A 25 -4.60 8.28 -2.75
C GLY A 25 -4.18 9.47 -3.62
N GLY A 26 -4.88 10.60 -3.52
CA GLY A 26 -4.57 11.79 -4.32
C GLY A 26 -3.18 12.38 -4.07
N GLY A 27 -2.66 12.25 -2.86
CA GLY A 27 -1.29 12.67 -2.53
C GLY A 27 -0.19 11.89 -3.27
N SER A 28 -0.49 10.67 -3.75
CA SER A 28 0.46 9.89 -4.54
C SER A 28 0.76 10.50 -5.91
N LEU A 29 -0.12 11.38 -6.41
CA LEU A 29 0.00 12.02 -7.73
C LEU A 29 0.93 13.25 -7.72
N LEU A 30 1.51 13.59 -6.56
CA LEU A 30 2.54 14.62 -6.51
C LEU A 30 3.70 14.25 -7.43
N LYS A 31 4.08 15.21 -8.28
CA LYS A 31 5.09 15.02 -9.31
C LYS A 31 6.38 14.45 -8.70
N ASN A 32 6.83 13.32 -9.26
CA ASN A 32 8.06 12.62 -8.88
C ASN A 32 8.11 12.11 -7.43
N LEU A 33 6.98 12.00 -6.73
CA LEU A 33 6.97 11.43 -5.38
C LEU A 33 7.48 9.98 -5.35
N ASP A 34 7.07 9.18 -6.33
CA ASP A 34 7.53 7.82 -6.55
C ASP A 34 9.05 7.73 -6.74
N LYS A 35 9.61 8.61 -7.58
CA LYS A 35 11.05 8.69 -7.82
C LYS A 35 11.79 9.05 -6.54
N ARG A 36 11.32 10.08 -5.81
CA ARG A 36 11.95 10.49 -4.55
C ARG A 36 11.93 9.35 -3.53
N LEU A 37 10.81 8.65 -3.38
CA LEU A 37 10.71 7.52 -2.47
C LEU A 37 11.61 6.35 -2.89
N ARG A 38 11.73 6.08 -4.19
CA ARG A 38 12.65 5.06 -4.72
C ARG A 38 14.10 5.38 -4.40
N GLU A 39 14.53 6.63 -4.56
CA GLU A 39 15.89 7.08 -4.24
C GLU A 39 16.20 6.96 -2.74
N GLU A 40 15.25 7.32 -1.88
CA GLU A 40 15.44 7.31 -0.42
C GLU A 40 15.35 5.92 0.20
N THR A 41 14.56 5.01 -0.38
CA THR A 41 14.30 3.67 0.19
C THR A 41 15.08 2.56 -0.50
N GLY A 42 15.48 2.75 -1.76
CA GLY A 42 16.06 1.69 -2.59
C GLY A 42 15.07 0.58 -2.99
N LEU A 43 13.78 0.73 -2.66
CA LEU A 43 12.76 -0.28 -2.90
C LEU A 43 12.04 -0.07 -4.24
N PRO A 44 11.45 -1.12 -4.84
CA PRO A 44 10.54 -0.95 -5.97
C PRO A 44 9.32 -0.10 -5.56
N LEU A 45 8.92 0.83 -6.43
CA LEU A 45 7.72 1.66 -6.26
C LEU A 45 6.77 1.42 -7.42
N ALA A 46 5.50 1.17 -7.14
CA ALA A 46 4.42 1.05 -8.11
C ALA A 46 3.28 2.00 -7.77
N MET A 47 2.58 2.50 -8.80
CA MET A 47 1.34 3.25 -8.62
C MET A 47 0.15 2.28 -8.64
N ALA A 48 -0.84 2.52 -7.79
CA ALA A 48 -2.13 1.86 -7.92
C ALA A 48 -2.78 2.22 -9.27
N GLU A 49 -3.57 1.29 -9.83
CA GLU A 49 -4.26 1.47 -11.11
C GLU A 49 -5.23 2.66 -11.09
N ASP A 50 -6.03 2.77 -10.02
CA ASP A 50 -6.84 3.94 -9.71
C ASP A 50 -6.53 4.42 -8.29
N PRO A 51 -5.52 5.30 -8.11
CA PRO A 51 -5.10 5.76 -6.80
C PRO A 51 -6.14 6.65 -6.13
N LEU A 52 -6.99 7.35 -6.88
CA LEU A 52 -8.02 8.23 -6.32
C LEU A 52 -9.19 7.44 -5.76
N SER A 53 -9.61 6.39 -6.46
CA SER A 53 -10.76 5.56 -6.05
C SER A 53 -10.36 4.34 -5.21
N SER A 54 -9.07 4.07 -5.01
CA SER A 54 -8.57 2.88 -4.30
C SER A 54 -9.28 2.59 -2.97
N VAL A 55 -9.59 3.62 -2.17
CA VAL A 55 -10.28 3.46 -0.89
C VAL A 55 -11.71 2.97 -1.09
N VAL A 56 -12.51 3.64 -1.93
CA VAL A 56 -13.91 3.27 -2.16
C VAL A 56 -14.03 1.94 -2.91
N LEU A 57 -13.13 1.65 -3.84
CA LEU A 57 -13.06 0.36 -4.53
C LEU A 57 -12.75 -0.79 -3.56
N GLY A 58 -11.80 -0.59 -2.64
CA GLY A 58 -11.48 -1.56 -1.60
C GLY A 58 -12.66 -1.82 -0.66
N ALA A 59 -13.33 -0.75 -0.21
CA ALA A 59 -14.53 -0.86 0.62
C ALA A 59 -15.68 -1.60 -0.11
N GLY A 60 -15.92 -1.28 -1.38
CA GLY A 60 -16.94 -1.97 -2.19
C GLY A 60 -16.64 -3.45 -2.39
N LYS A 61 -15.38 -3.80 -2.67
CA LYS A 61 -14.94 -5.22 -2.77
C LYS A 61 -15.19 -5.97 -1.47
N MET A 62 -14.83 -5.37 -0.33
CA MET A 62 -15.06 -5.93 0.99
C MET A 62 -16.55 -6.17 1.28
N LEU A 63 -17.42 -5.21 0.98
CA LEU A 63 -18.87 -5.36 1.17
C LEU A 63 -19.48 -6.46 0.28
N SER A 64 -18.82 -6.78 -0.82
CA SER A 64 -19.25 -7.84 -1.76
C SER A 64 -18.73 -9.23 -1.36
N ASP A 65 -17.80 -9.30 -0.41
CA ASP A 65 -17.22 -10.55 0.11
C ASP A 65 -17.60 -10.74 1.58
N PHE A 66 -18.69 -11.46 1.83
CA PHE A 66 -19.20 -11.72 3.18
C PHE A 66 -18.22 -12.49 4.08
N ASN A 67 -17.32 -13.30 3.52
CA ASN A 67 -16.33 -14.01 4.31
C ASN A 67 -15.26 -13.04 4.81
N LEU A 68 -14.77 -12.19 3.92
CA LEU A 68 -13.82 -11.14 4.28
C LEU A 68 -14.46 -10.16 5.28
N LEU A 69 -15.71 -9.73 5.03
CA LEU A 69 -16.44 -8.82 5.90
C LEU A 69 -16.57 -9.37 7.33
N ARG A 70 -16.93 -10.65 7.47
CA ARG A 70 -17.02 -11.31 8.79
C ARG A 70 -15.65 -11.44 9.47
N LYS A 71 -14.58 -11.65 8.71
CA LYS A 71 -13.23 -11.81 9.27
C LYS A 71 -12.70 -10.52 9.91
N ILE A 72 -13.12 -9.36 9.41
CA ILE A 72 -12.60 -8.04 9.81
C ILE A 72 -13.62 -7.22 10.60
N SER A 73 -14.87 -7.65 10.71
CA SER A 73 -15.87 -6.99 11.55
C SER A 73 -15.38 -7.01 13.00
N ILE A 74 -15.37 -5.82 13.62
CA ILE A 74 -15.04 -5.65 15.02
C ILE A 74 -16.37 -5.76 15.78
N ASP A 75 -16.43 -6.66 16.77
CA ASP A 75 -17.57 -6.78 17.69
C ASP A 75 -17.65 -5.58 18.65
#